data_AF-B4D8I2-F1
#
_entry.id   AF-B4D8I2-F1
#
_cell.length_a   1.000
_cell.length_b   1.000
_cell.length_c   1.000
_cell.angle_alpha   90.00
_cell.angle_beta   90.00
_cell.angle_gamma   90.00
#
_symmetry.space_group_name_H-M   'P 1'
#
loop_
_entity.id
_entity.type
_entity.pdbx_description
1 polymer ?
#
loop_
_entity_poly.entity_id
_entity_poly.type
_entity_poly.pdbx_seq_one_letter_code
_entity_poly.pdbx_strand_id
1 'polypeptide(L)' 'MSNTITVRLPKELSQWLEKEARRTGLPKGRIVREQLEISRTRQARQAFLDLAGSVEGEPGLSQKRGFQR' A
#
# COMPACT_ATOMS: atom_id res chain seq x y z
N MET A 1 -14.35 19.91 0.24
CA MET A 1 -13.29 20.96 0.25
C MET A 1 -11.98 20.30 -0.12
N SER A 2 -11.20 20.88 -1.03
CA SER A 2 -9.88 20.36 -1.43
C SER A 2 -8.78 21.10 -0.69
N ASN A 3 -7.88 20.36 -0.02
CA ASN A 3 -6.69 20.93 0.60
C ASN A 3 -5.50 20.75 -0.35
N THR A 4 -4.76 21.83 -0.60
CA THR A 4 -3.56 21.81 -1.44
C THR A 4 -2.33 21.71 -0.56
N ILE A 5 -1.43 20.77 -0.89
CA ILE A 5 -0.11 20.67 -0.26
C ILE A 5 0.96 20.86 -1.33
N THR A 6 2.04 21.56 -0.99
CA THR A 6 3.23 21.68 -1.86
C THR A 6 4.33 20.82 -1.26
N VAL A 7 4.80 19.83 -2.01
CA VAL A 7 5.83 18.88 -1.55
C VAL A 7 7.01 18.93 -2.51
N ARG A 8 8.23 19.04 -1.96
CA ARG A 8 9.45 18.90 -2.75
C ARG A 8 9.74 17.41 -2.97
N LEU A 9 9.86 17.01 -4.23
CA LEU A 9 10.20 15.65 -4.61
C LEU A 9 11.68 15.55 -5.00
N PRO A 10 12.35 14.44 -4.66
CA PRO A 10 13.65 14.12 -5.25
C PRO A 10 13.58 14.12 -6.79
N LYS A 11 14.67 14.49 -7.45
CA LYS A 11 14.74 14.60 -8.92
C LYS A 11 14.30 13.31 -9.61
N GLU A 12 14.76 12.17 -9.12
CA GLU A 12 14.44 10.85 -9.66
C GLU A 12 12.94 10.55 -9.58
N LEU A 13 12.31 10.84 -8.43
CA LEU A 13 10.89 10.62 -8.22
C LEU A 13 10.03 11.55 -9.11
N SER A 14 10.46 12.80 -9.29
CA SER A 14 9.79 13.72 -10.21
C SER A 14 9.86 13.25 -11.66
N GLN A 15 11.03 12.75 -12.09
CA GLN A 15 11.21 12.20 -13.45
C GLN A 15 10.39 10.93 -13.66
N TRP A 16 10.33 10.06 -12.65
CA TRP A 16 9.47 8.88 -12.68
C TRP A 16 8.00 9.26 -12.82
N LEU A 17 7.50 10.20 -12.01
CA LEU A 17 6.11 10.66 -12.07
C LEU A 17 5.74 11.26 -13.44
N GLU A 18 6.67 11.94 -14.10
CA GLU A 18 6.50 12.44 -15.46
C GLU A 18 6.37 11.34 -16.50
N LYS A 19 7.26 10.34 -16.46
CA LYS A 19 7.21 9.19 -17.36
C LYS A 19 5.91 8.42 -17.18
N GLU A 20 5.51 8.24 -15.93
CA GLU A 20 4.30 7.49 -15.59
C GLU A 20 3.02 8.20 -16.04
N ALA A 21 2.95 9.52 -15.87
CA ALA A 21 1.84 10.32 -16.41
C ALA A 21 1.72 10.22 -17.93
N ARG A 22 2.85 10.25 -18.66
CA ARG A 22 2.87 10.07 -20.12
C ARG A 22 2.45 8.67 -20.53
N ARG A 23 2.94 7.64 -19.83
CA ARG A 23 2.66 6.23 -20.10
C ARG A 23 1.20 5.87 -19.88
N THR A 24 0.59 6.42 -18.83
CA THR A 24 -0.79 6.09 -18.41
C THR A 24 -1.83 7.05 -18.98
N GLY A 25 -1.41 8.21 -19.50
CA GLY A 25 -2.31 9.30 -19.89
C GLY A 25 -3.01 9.99 -18.71
N LEU A 26 -2.61 9.69 -17.47
CA LEU A 26 -3.22 10.24 -16.27
C LEU A 26 -2.48 11.49 -15.79
N PRO A 27 -3.20 12.51 -15.23
CA PRO A 27 -2.55 13.65 -14.61
C PRO A 27 -1.69 13.25 -13.41
N LYS A 28 -0.52 13.88 -13.25
CA LYS A 28 0.40 13.66 -12.12
C LYS A 28 -0.31 13.71 -10.76
N GLY A 29 -1.20 14.68 -10.56
CA GLY A 29 -1.98 14.83 -9.32
C GLY A 29 -2.93 13.67 -9.04
N ARG A 30 -3.49 13.04 -10.09
CA ARG A 30 -4.31 11.82 -9.93
C ARG A 30 -3.44 10.66 -9.44
N ILE A 31 -2.28 10.45 -10.06
CA ILE A 31 -1.33 9.39 -9.69
C ILE A 31 -0.90 9.56 -8.22
N VAL A 32 -0.51 10.77 -7.82
CA VAL A 32 -0.09 11.05 -6.43
C VAL A 32 -1.23 10.77 -5.45
N ARG A 33 -2.46 11.24 -5.75
CA ARG A 33 -3.61 11.01 -4.88
C ARG A 33 -3.95 9.53 -4.74
N GLU A 34 -3.96 8.77 -5.84
CA GLU A 34 -4.22 7.33 -5.81
C GLU A 34 -3.17 6.60 -4.97
N GLN A 35 -1.88 6.92 -5.13
CA GLN A 35 -0.82 6.33 -4.32
C GLN A 35 -0.94 6.69 -2.83
N LEU A 36 -1.39 7.90 -2.50
CA LEU A 36 -1.66 8.29 -1.12
C LEU A 36 -2.85 7.52 -0.51
N GLU A 37 -3.94 7.31 -1.25
CA GLU A 37 -5.08 6.51 -0.78
C GLU A 37 -4.72 5.02 -0.62
N ILE A 38 -3.94 4.47 -1.55
CA ILE A 38 -3.41 3.10 -1.45
C ILE A 38 -2.52 2.99 -0.21
N SER A 39 -1.61 3.94 -0.01
CA SER A 39 -0.72 3.97 1.16
C SER A 39 -1.49 4.08 2.47
N ARG A 40 -2.52 4.93 2.51
CA ARG A 40 -3.43 5.07 3.65
C ARG A 40 -4.13 3.77 3.98
N THR A 41 -4.63 3.07 2.97
CA THR A 41 -5.34 1.78 3.14
C THR A 41 -4.37 0.66 3.53
N ARG A 42 -3.13 0.68 3.02
CA ARG A 42 -2.09 -0.30 3.39
C ARG A 42 -1.55 -0.07 4.81
N GLN A 43 -1.49 1.18 5.27
CA GLN A 43 -1.14 1.51 6.66
C GLN A 43 -2.29 1.32 7.64
N ALA A 44 -3.55 1.34 7.18
CA ALA A 44 -4.66 0.93 8.00
C ALA A 44 -4.37 -0.50 8.47
N ARG A 45 -4.20 -0.63 9.81
CA ARG A 45 -3.95 -1.86 10.54
C ARG A 45 -4.61 -3.03 9.81
N GLN A 46 -3.82 -4.04 9.44
CA GLN A 46 -4.35 -5.26 8.82
C GLN A 46 -5.30 -5.90 9.84
N ALA A 47 -6.58 -5.53 9.83
CA ALA A 47 -7.54 -5.93 10.85
C ALA A 47 -7.67 -7.46 10.94
N PHE A 48 -7.35 -8.17 9.85
CA PHE A 48 -7.28 -9.63 9.85
C PHE A 48 -6.12 -10.17 10.72
N LEU A 49 -5.03 -9.42 10.92
CA LEU A 49 -3.96 -9.80 11.85
C LEU A 49 -4.39 -9.66 13.32
N ASP A 50 -5.42 -8.88 13.64
CA ASP A 50 -5.97 -8.84 15.00
C ASP A 50 -6.61 -10.17 15.40
N LEU A 51 -6.99 -10.99 14.42
CA LEU A 51 -7.49 -12.34 14.62
C LEU A 51 -6.37 -13.38 14.71
N ALA A 52 -5.12 -13.02 14.42
CA ALA A 52 -3.99 -13.95 14.50
C ALA A 52 -3.76 -14.34 15.96
N GLY A 53 -3.86 -15.65 16.26
CA GLY A 53 -3.75 -16.16 17.63
C GLY A 53 -5.01 -16.01 18.49
N SER A 54 -6.11 -15.51 17.93
CA SER A 54 -7.41 -15.45 18.64
C SER A 54 -8.05 -16.83 18.86
N VAL A 55 -7.63 -17.83 18.10
CA VAL A 55 -8.08 -19.22 18.20
C VAL A 55 -6.86 -20.10 18.43
N GLU A 56 -6.90 -20.89 19.50
CA GLU A 56 -5.93 -21.94 19.76
C GLU A 56 -6.50 -23.26 19.22
N GLY A 57 -5.79 -23.86 18.26
CA GLY A 57 -6.13 -25.14 17.65
C GLY A 57 -5.09 -26.19 17.97
N GLU A 58 -5.39 -27.45 17.62
CA GLU A 58 -4.46 -28.56 17.81
C GLU A 58 -3.11 -28.28 17.09
N PRO A 59 -1.96 -28.66 17.68
CA PRO A 59 -0.68 -28.52 17.02
C PRO A 59 -0.66 -29.25 15.66
N GLY A 60 -0.07 -28.62 14.64
CA GLY A 60 0.11 -29.26 13.32
C GLY A 60 -1.06 -29.11 12.34
N LEU A 61 -2.09 -28.32 12.67
CA LEU A 61 -3.21 -28.05 11.73
C LEU A 61 -2.77 -27.37 10.42
N SER A 62 -1.65 -26.65 10.42
CA SER A 62 -1.17 -25.98 9.22
C SER A 62 -0.42 -26.94 8.29
N GLN A 63 -1.03 -27.29 7.15
CA GLN A 63 -0.42 -28.11 6.11
C GLN A 63 0.39 -27.29 5.08
N LYS A 64 0.46 -25.97 5.20
CA LYS A 64 1.22 -25.12 4.28
C LYS A 64 2.72 -25.26 4.54
N ARG A 65 3.49 -25.58 3.49
CA ARG A 65 4.96 -25.67 3.54
C ARG A 65 5.57 -24.40 4.16
N GLY A 66 6.40 -24.57 5.19
CA GLY A 66 6.98 -23.47 6.00
C GLY A 66 6.20 -23.10 7.27
N PHE A 67 5.00 -23.65 7.46
CA PHE A 67 4.19 -23.49 8.67
C PHE A 67 3.78 -24.84 9.29
N GLN A 68 4.11 -25.95 8.63
CA GLN A 68 4.12 -27.28 9.23
C GLN A 68 5.19 -27.28 10.33
N ARG A 69 4.78 -27.56 11.58
CA ARG A 69 5.70 -27.79 12.70
C ARG A 69 6.09 -29.26 12.75
#